data_AF-A0A5B0W100-F1
#
_entry.id   AF-A0A5B0W100-F1
#
_cell.length_a   1.000
_cell.length_b   1.000
_cell.length_c   1.000
_cell.angle_alpha   90.00
_cell.angle_beta   90.00
_cell.angle_gamma   90.00
#
_symmetry.space_group_name_H-M   'P 1'
#
loop_
_entity.id
_entity.type
_entity.pdbx_description
1 polymer ?
#
loop_
_entity_poly.entity_id
_entity_poly.type
_entity_poly.pdbx_seq_one_letter_code
_entity_poly.pdbx_strand_id
1 'polypeptide(L)'
;MTQVKDKTDQQLNRALAELMGYSVTAKKGYWLKNPDGTIIADPFSRSTEEIAWTWAPDYCTDPAASLEVQAKALELNYKAYIDHLDEFVNTDELAICSEPSYRAIASLLLASPRERAEAAYVTLQGEK
;
A
#
# COMPACT_ATOMS: atom_id res chain seq x y z
N MET A 1 8.76 5.24 -11.39
CA MET A 1 7.85 5.53 -10.28
C MET A 1 6.79 6.61 -10.55
N THR A 2 6.84 7.35 -11.67
CA THR A 2 5.83 8.39 -11.98
C THR A 2 4.38 7.87 -11.90
N GLN A 3 4.14 6.62 -12.32
CA GLN A 3 2.80 6.03 -12.32
C GLN A 3 2.17 5.80 -10.94
N VAL A 4 2.93 5.68 -9.83
CA VAL A 4 2.31 5.48 -8.50
C VAL A 4 1.85 6.80 -7.89
N LYS A 5 2.60 7.89 -8.09
CA LYS A 5 2.24 9.24 -7.62
C LYS A 5 0.99 9.77 -8.32
N ASP A 6 0.72 9.31 -9.55
CA ASP A 6 -0.47 9.68 -10.31
C ASP A 6 -1.75 8.95 -9.84
N LYS A 7 -1.63 7.92 -8.99
CA LYS A 7 -2.80 7.19 -8.46
C LYS A 7 -3.47 7.97 -7.35
N THR A 8 -4.79 8.08 -7.40
CA THR A 8 -5.56 8.51 -6.23
C THR A 8 -5.40 7.53 -5.07
N ASP A 9 -5.67 7.97 -3.85
CA ASP A 9 -5.65 7.09 -2.66
C ASP A 9 -6.52 5.86 -2.86
N GLN A 10 -7.73 6.02 -3.41
CA GLN A 10 -8.62 4.89 -3.67
C GLN A 10 -8.03 3.90 -4.69
N GLN A 11 -7.36 4.39 -5.73
CA GLN A 11 -6.73 3.54 -6.74
C GLN A 11 -5.53 2.78 -6.16
N LEU A 12 -4.71 3.44 -5.33
CA LEU A 12 -3.56 2.83 -4.67
C LEU A 12 -4.01 1.83 -3.60
N ASN A 13 -4.99 2.19 -2.76
CA ASN A 13 -5.57 1.32 -1.75
C ASN A 13 -6.13 0.03 -2.35
N ARG A 14 -6.88 0.14 -3.46
CA ARG A 14 -7.35 -1.03 -4.21
C ARG A 14 -6.20 -1.90 -4.68
N ALA A 15 -5.21 -1.31 -5.36
CA ALA A 15 -4.11 -2.08 -5.95
C ALA A 15 -3.26 -2.79 -4.87
N LEU A 16 -3.05 -2.14 -3.73
CA LEU A 16 -2.42 -2.75 -2.56
C LEU A 16 -3.28 -3.84 -1.95
N ALA A 17 -4.58 -3.64 -1.80
CA ALA A 17 -5.49 -4.67 -1.30
C ALA A 17 -5.44 -5.93 -2.18
N GLU A 18 -5.43 -5.77 -3.51
CA GLU A 18 -5.25 -6.88 -4.46
C GLU A 18 -3.90 -7.61 -4.25
N LEU A 19 -2.80 -6.87 -4.02
CA LEU A 19 -1.49 -7.45 -3.70
C LEU A 19 -1.45 -8.15 -2.34
N MET A 20 -2.24 -7.69 -1.38
CA MET A 20 -2.41 -8.28 -0.06
C MET A 20 -3.37 -9.50 -0.08
N GLY A 21 -3.95 -9.84 -1.24
CA GLY A 21 -4.79 -11.03 -1.42
C GLY A 21 -6.29 -10.78 -1.30
N TYR A 22 -6.73 -9.53 -1.18
CA TYR A 22 -8.16 -9.20 -1.26
C TYR A 22 -8.68 -9.39 -2.67
N SER A 23 -9.96 -9.73 -2.79
CA SER A 23 -10.61 -9.89 -4.10
C SER A 23 -12.10 -9.54 -4.01
N VAL A 24 -12.71 -9.20 -5.14
CA VAL A 24 -14.17 -9.03 -5.22
C VAL A 24 -14.79 -10.22 -5.93
N THR A 25 -15.94 -10.70 -5.42
CA THR A 25 -16.78 -11.68 -6.11
C THR A 25 -18.12 -11.07 -6.50
N ALA A 26 -18.58 -11.38 -7.71
CA ALA A 26 -19.89 -11.00 -8.21
C ALA A 26 -20.87 -12.18 -8.06
N LYS A 27 -21.95 -11.98 -7.29
CA LYS A 27 -23.09 -12.90 -7.17
C LYS A 27 -24.39 -12.11 -7.35
N LYS A 28 -25.23 -12.03 -6.32
CA LYS A 28 -26.35 -11.07 -6.22
C LYS A 28 -25.84 -9.73 -5.71
N GLY A 29 -24.92 -9.11 -6.46
CA GLY A 29 -24.14 -7.94 -6.05
C GLY A 29 -22.65 -8.24 -5.86
N TYR A 30 -21.88 -7.21 -5.50
CA TYR A 30 -20.42 -7.27 -5.34
C TYR A 30 -20.04 -7.40 -3.87
N TRP A 31 -19.11 -8.30 -3.59
CA TRP A 31 -18.67 -8.64 -2.24
C TRP A 31 -17.16 -8.61 -2.17
N LEU A 32 -16.61 -7.81 -1.25
CA LEU A 32 -15.19 -7.85 -0.96
C LEU A 32 -14.89 -9.07 -0.09
N LYS A 33 -13.85 -9.81 -0.47
CA LYS A 33 -13.30 -10.93 0.29
C LYS A 33 -11.96 -10.55 0.85
N ASN A 34 -11.76 -10.90 2.11
CA ASN A 34 -10.47 -10.87 2.76
C ASN A 34 -9.54 -11.96 2.18
N PRO A 35 -8.23 -11.88 2.47
CA PRO A 35 -7.25 -12.87 1.99
C PRO A 35 -7.53 -14.31 2.47
N ASP A 36 -8.27 -14.48 3.58
CA ASP A 36 -8.72 -15.78 4.10
C ASP A 36 -9.94 -16.35 3.34
N GLY A 37 -10.50 -15.60 2.40
CA GLY A 37 -11.70 -15.94 1.63
C GLY A 37 -13.03 -15.55 2.27
N THR A 38 -13.01 -14.97 3.48
CA THR A 38 -14.21 -14.51 4.20
C THR A 38 -14.77 -13.25 3.55
N ILE A 39 -16.10 -13.17 3.44
CA ILE A 39 -16.79 -11.99 2.90
C ILE A 39 -16.85 -10.89 3.98
N ILE A 40 -16.39 -9.70 3.62
CA ILE A 40 -16.53 -8.51 4.48
C ILE A 40 -17.96 -7.99 4.38
N ALA A 41 -18.55 -7.67 5.55
CA ALA A 41 -19.85 -7.03 5.69
C ALA A 41 -21.04 -7.79 5.04
N ASP A 42 -20.99 -9.13 5.11
CA ASP A 42 -22.16 -10.02 4.98
C ASP A 42 -23.26 -9.62 5.99
N PRO A 43 -24.53 -9.35 5.60
CA PRO A 43 -25.18 -9.67 4.31
C PRO A 43 -25.42 -8.50 3.35
N PHE A 44 -24.66 -7.42 3.40
CA PHE A 44 -24.90 -6.24 2.57
C PHE A 44 -24.01 -6.20 1.31
N SER A 45 -24.47 -6.77 0.20
CA SER A 45 -23.76 -6.64 -1.09
C SER A 45 -23.73 -5.19 -1.59
N ARG A 46 -22.73 -4.84 -2.41
CA ARG A 46 -22.68 -3.55 -3.12
C ARG A 46 -23.25 -3.62 -4.53
N SER A 47 -23.72 -2.48 -5.02
CA SER A 47 -24.30 -2.32 -6.35
C SER A 47 -23.26 -2.31 -7.47
N THR A 48 -22.03 -1.88 -7.19
CA THR A 48 -20.89 -1.93 -8.14
C THR A 48 -19.63 -2.46 -7.47
N GLU A 49 -18.67 -2.90 -8.30
CA GLU A 49 -17.38 -3.40 -7.84
C GLU A 49 -16.57 -2.29 -7.15
N GLU A 50 -16.60 -1.07 -7.69
CA GLU A 50 -15.87 0.07 -7.13
C GLU A 50 -16.33 0.40 -5.71
N ILE A 51 -17.64 0.29 -5.44
CA ILE A 51 -18.20 0.48 -4.10
C ILE A 51 -17.80 -0.67 -3.17
N ALA A 52 -17.62 -1.90 -3.67
CA ALA A 52 -17.11 -3.00 -2.83
C ALA A 52 -15.66 -2.74 -2.37
N TRP A 53 -14.84 -2.12 -3.23
CA TRP A 53 -13.46 -1.76 -2.89
C TRP A 53 -13.33 -0.64 -1.85
N THR A 54 -14.41 0.09 -1.51
CA THR A 54 -14.36 1.07 -0.40
C THR A 54 -14.33 0.41 0.98
N TRP A 55 -14.50 -0.91 1.03
CA TRP A 55 -14.31 -1.71 2.25
C TRP A 55 -12.93 -2.33 2.39
N ALA A 56 -12.04 -2.14 1.39
CA ALA A 56 -10.66 -2.53 1.56
C ALA A 56 -9.96 -1.63 2.59
N PRO A 57 -8.89 -2.10 3.24
CA PRO A 57 -8.15 -1.28 4.19
C PRO A 57 -7.64 0.02 3.53
N ASP A 58 -7.68 1.11 4.30
CA ASP A 58 -7.22 2.42 3.85
C ASP A 58 -5.73 2.61 4.12
N TYR A 59 -4.89 1.99 3.29
CA TYR A 59 -3.44 2.06 3.44
C TYR A 59 -2.85 3.47 3.29
N CYS A 60 -3.51 4.35 2.53
CA CYS A 60 -3.01 5.69 2.23
C CYS A 60 -3.29 6.72 3.32
N THR A 61 -4.31 6.50 4.17
CA THR A 61 -4.67 7.48 5.21
C THR A 61 -4.71 6.91 6.63
N ASP A 62 -4.93 5.60 6.81
CA ASP A 62 -4.87 4.95 8.12
C ASP A 62 -3.44 4.52 8.46
N PRO A 63 -2.83 5.08 9.53
CA PRO A 63 -1.48 4.69 9.94
C PRO A 63 -1.35 3.20 10.26
N ALA A 64 -2.37 2.57 10.85
CA ALA A 64 -2.31 1.16 11.22
C ALA A 64 -2.28 0.26 9.98
N ALA A 65 -3.22 0.43 9.06
CA ALA A 65 -3.22 -0.29 7.78
C ALA A 65 -1.92 -0.08 6.99
N SER A 66 -1.40 1.16 6.95
CA SER A 66 -0.12 1.45 6.25
C SER A 66 1.06 0.65 6.80
N LEU A 67 1.07 0.33 8.10
CA LEU A 67 2.12 -0.51 8.70
C LEU A 67 1.99 -1.98 8.30
N GLU A 68 0.77 -2.48 8.07
CA GLU A 68 0.56 -3.86 7.62
C GLU A 68 1.14 -4.07 6.21
N VAL A 69 0.89 -3.14 5.30
CA VAL A 69 1.40 -3.23 3.93
C VAL A 69 2.91 -2.96 3.85
N GLN A 70 3.43 -2.07 4.70
CA GLN A 70 4.88 -1.89 4.91
C GLN A 70 5.52 -3.19 5.40
N ALA A 71 4.95 -3.84 6.41
CA ALA A 71 5.47 -5.11 6.94
C ALA A 71 5.54 -6.16 5.83
N LYS A 72 4.48 -6.28 5.01
CA LYS A 72 4.48 -7.20 3.88
C LYS A 72 5.58 -6.91 2.85
N ALA A 73 5.79 -5.64 2.53
CA ALA A 73 6.84 -5.24 1.59
C ALA A 73 8.25 -5.49 2.13
N LEU A 74 8.46 -5.26 3.43
CA LEU A 74 9.71 -5.56 4.14
C LEU A 74 10.00 -7.06 4.18
N GLU A 75 8.99 -7.89 4.44
CA GLU A 75 9.08 -9.36 4.37
C GLU A 75 9.50 -9.83 2.99
N LEU A 76 8.98 -9.19 1.94
CA LEU A 76 9.30 -9.52 0.56
C LEU A 76 10.74 -9.12 0.21
N ASN A 77 11.06 -7.83 0.33
CA ASN A 77 12.37 -7.28 0.01
C ASN A 77 12.64 -5.98 0.77
N TYR A 78 13.20 -6.10 1.97
CA TYR A 78 13.48 -4.94 2.84
C TYR A 78 14.42 -3.91 2.20
N LYS A 79 15.38 -4.33 1.35
CA LYS A 79 16.30 -3.38 0.70
C LYS A 79 15.55 -2.51 -0.31
N ALA A 80 14.84 -3.17 -1.23
CA ALA A 80 14.05 -2.45 -2.23
C ALA A 80 12.99 -1.56 -1.59
N TYR A 81 12.33 -2.01 -0.51
CA TYR A 81 11.38 -1.16 0.20
C TYR A 81 12.01 0.10 0.80
N ILE A 82 13.17 -0.01 1.45
CA ILE A 82 13.86 1.16 2.02
C ILE A 82 14.32 2.11 0.91
N ASP A 83 14.85 1.58 -0.20
CA ASP A 83 15.25 2.38 -1.35
C ASP A 83 14.04 3.15 -1.93
N HIS A 84 12.90 2.48 -2.16
CA HIS A 84 11.69 3.13 -2.63
C HIS A 84 11.16 4.16 -1.62
N LEU A 85 11.14 3.85 -0.32
CA LEU A 85 10.65 4.77 0.71
C LEU A 85 11.48 6.05 0.77
N ASP A 86 12.81 5.93 0.64
CA ASP A 86 13.71 7.08 0.58
C ASP A 86 13.37 8.01 -0.58
N GLU A 87 13.05 7.45 -1.74
CA GLU A 87 12.65 8.23 -2.93
C GLU A 87 11.30 8.98 -2.75
N PHE A 88 10.43 8.52 -1.85
CA PHE A 88 9.17 9.21 -1.52
C PHE A 88 9.33 10.26 -0.44
N VAL A 89 10.14 9.98 0.58
CA VAL A 89 10.32 10.84 1.77
C VAL A 89 11.34 11.95 1.55
N ASN A 90 12.42 11.66 0.81
CA ASN A 90 13.52 12.59 0.59
C ASN A 90 13.54 13.00 -0.90
N THR A 91 12.82 14.07 -1.24
CA THR A 91 12.78 14.62 -2.60
C THR A 91 13.97 15.53 -2.94
N ASP A 92 14.79 15.89 -1.95
CA ASP A 92 16.08 16.55 -2.20
C ASP A 92 17.13 15.48 -2.50
N GLU A 93 17.84 15.62 -3.61
CA GLU A 93 18.97 14.78 -4.05
C GLU A 93 20.08 14.74 -2.97
N LEU A 94 19.87 14.02 -1.87
CA LEU A 94 20.94 13.60 -1.00
C LEU A 94 21.50 12.32 -1.59
N ALA A 95 22.30 12.55 -2.64
CA ALA A 95 23.30 11.64 -3.11
C ALA A 95 23.99 10.94 -1.93
N ILE A 96 23.60 9.68 -1.72
CA ILE A 96 24.44 8.56 -1.28
C ILE A 96 25.62 9.03 -0.40
N CYS A 97 25.33 9.45 0.83
CA CYS A 97 26.32 9.27 1.87
C CYS A 97 26.38 7.76 2.12
N SER A 98 27.58 7.19 2.11
CA SER A 98 27.83 5.74 2.30
C SER A 98 27.26 5.16 3.61
N GLU A 99 26.80 6.03 4.52
CA GLU A 99 26.08 5.69 5.73
C GLU A 99 24.83 6.60 5.83
N PRO A 100 23.64 6.02 6.10
CA PRO A 100 22.45 6.83 6.31
C PRO A 100 22.65 7.68 7.57
N SER A 101 22.59 9.01 7.41
CA SER A 101 22.63 9.91 8.56
C SER A 101 21.44 9.62 9.49
N TYR A 102 21.60 9.81 10.80
CA TYR A 102 20.48 9.69 11.75
C TYR A 102 19.27 10.56 11.36
N ARG A 103 19.51 11.65 10.64
CA ARG A 103 18.46 12.51 10.08
C ARG A 103 17.67 11.80 8.99
N ALA A 104 18.34 11.12 8.06
CA ALA A 104 17.68 10.34 7.01
C ALA A 104 16.83 9.21 7.61
N ILE A 105 17.38 8.48 8.58
CA ILE A 105 16.64 7.43 9.31
C ILE A 105 15.41 8.02 10.00
N ALA A 106 15.55 9.17 10.68
CA ALA A 106 14.43 9.83 11.33
C ALA A 106 13.34 10.24 10.33
N SER A 107 13.70 10.73 9.15
CA SER A 107 12.73 11.04 8.09
C SER A 107 11.95 9.81 7.64
N LEU A 108 12.64 8.68 7.37
CA LEU A 108 11.99 7.43 6.97
C LEU A 108 11.02 6.92 8.04
N LEU A 109 11.40 7.01 9.31
CA LEU A 109 10.53 6.63 10.44
C LEU A 109 9.29 7.51 10.58
N LEU A 110 9.36 8.75 10.09
CA LEU A 110 8.26 9.72 10.08
C LEU A 110 7.46 9.72 8.78
N ALA A 111 7.75 8.81 7.84
CA ALA A 111 7.00 8.66 6.60
C ALA A 111 5.50 8.57 6.88
N SER A 112 4.73 9.33 6.12
CA SER A 112 3.28 9.32 6.14
C SER A 112 2.70 7.98 5.67
N PRO A 113 1.43 7.67 6.01
CA PRO A 113 0.76 6.46 5.52
C PRO A 113 0.80 6.34 3.99
N ARG A 114 0.60 7.46 3.28
CA ARG A 114 0.68 7.53 1.82
C ARG A 114 2.06 7.17 1.28
N GLU A 115 3.13 7.74 1.82
CA GLU A 115 4.51 7.44 1.36
C GLU A 115 4.86 5.96 1.60
N ARG A 116 4.44 5.39 2.73
CA ARG A 116 4.61 3.95 3.01
C ARG A 116 3.84 3.09 2.02
N ALA A 117 2.60 3.47 1.70
CA ALA A 117 1.76 2.76 0.74
C ALA A 117 2.35 2.81 -0.68
N GLU A 118 2.87 3.96 -1.10
CA GLU A 118 3.54 4.10 -2.41
C GLU A 118 4.80 3.23 -2.50
N ALA A 119 5.67 3.30 -1.48
CA ALA A 119 6.86 2.46 -1.40
C ALA A 119 6.52 0.96 -1.40
N ALA A 120 5.51 0.57 -0.61
CA ALA A 120 5.06 -0.81 -0.53
C ALA A 120 4.51 -1.30 -1.86
N TYR A 121 3.73 -0.47 -2.57
CA TYR A 121 3.17 -0.84 -3.86
C TYR A 121 4.25 -1.12 -4.90
N VAL A 122 5.27 -0.25 -5.01
CA VAL A 122 6.37 -0.46 -5.97
C VAL A 122 7.14 -1.73 -5.65
N THR A 123 7.43 -1.98 -4.36
CA THR A 123 8.13 -3.20 -3.92
C THR A 123 7.32 -4.46 -4.21
N LEU A 124 6.04 -4.48 -3.84
CA LEU A 124 5.17 -5.65 -4.03
C LEU A 124 4.83 -5.90 -5.51
N GLN A 125 4.75 -4.85 -6.33
CA GLN A 125 4.51 -4.99 -7.77
C GLN A 125 5.72 -5.52 -8.52
N GLY A 126 6.95 -5.19 -8.09
CA GLY A 126 8.20 -5.62 -8.73
C GLY A 126 8.44 -7.13 -8.74
N GLU A 127 7.71 -7.90 -7.92
CA GLU A 127 7.79 -9.37 -7.87
C GLU A 127 6.62 -10.12 -8.54
N LYS A 128 5.71 -9.41 -9.23
CA LYS A 128 4.66 -10.05 -10.04
C LYS A 128 5.14 -10.50 -11.43
#